data_AF-J3LM52-F1
#
_entry.id   AF-J3LM52-F1
#
_cell.length_a   1.000
_cell.length_b   1.000
_cell.length_c   1.000
_cell.angle_alpha   90.00
_cell.angle_beta   90.00
_cell.angle_gamma   90.00
#
_symmetry.space_group_name_H-M   'P 1'
#
loop_
_entity.id
_entity.type
_entity.pdbx_description
1 polymer ?
#
loop_
_entity_poly.entity_id
_entity_poly.type
_entity_poly.pdbx_seq_one_letter_code
_entity_poly.pdbx_strand_id
1 'polypeptide(L)'
;MSSVSDPPTNGDPQPPLAEMEGTGAQVEEVDSGETMDGVASIALLPSGAISGHFIRLPDSVCYGLQGTPISCERECSRGEDYRLIKLSIIDFKNKREKVVVVECRGHDAARLQNIDHLHGWEDDIVGLVEKKHGNQKFSISFECETLKADKAAEEHISKYMPNLNGLDAIVNIGKMNISGINLDDEDEPSRDN
;
A
#
# COMPACT_ATOMS: atom_id res chain seq x y z
N MET A 1 50.45 53.71 -11.88
CA MET A 1 50.43 52.96 -13.15
C MET A 1 49.59 51.73 -12.90
N SER A 2 48.36 51.80 -13.34
CA SER A 2 47.26 50.90 -13.01
C SER A 2 47.11 49.80 -14.07
N SER A 3 46.71 48.63 -13.58
CA SER A 3 45.81 47.62 -14.17
C SER A 3 46.02 47.11 -15.60
N VAL A 4 46.23 45.80 -15.79
CA VAL A 4 45.25 44.69 -15.86
C VAL A 4 44.27 44.81 -17.04
N SER A 5 44.30 43.79 -17.90
CA SER A 5 43.59 43.61 -19.16
C SER A 5 42.06 43.47 -19.03
N ASP A 6 41.36 44.04 -20.02
CA ASP A 6 39.94 43.90 -20.41
C ASP A 6 39.73 42.74 -21.44
N PRO A 7 38.53 42.39 -21.99
CA PRO A 7 37.07 42.54 -21.63
C PRO A 7 36.24 41.24 -22.01
N PRO A 8 34.95 41.20 -22.49
CA PRO A 8 33.68 41.92 -22.19
C PRO A 8 32.39 41.03 -22.02
N THR A 9 31.35 41.66 -21.43
CA THR A 9 29.89 41.73 -21.76
C THR A 9 28.99 40.52 -22.00
N ASN A 10 27.84 40.50 -21.29
CA ASN A 10 26.46 40.72 -21.80
C ASN A 10 25.50 40.47 -20.60
N GLY A 11 24.43 41.20 -20.28
CA GLY A 11 23.57 42.15 -20.98
C GLY A 11 22.12 41.87 -20.49
N ASP A 12 21.51 42.82 -19.79
CA ASP A 12 20.10 42.87 -19.28
C ASP A 12 19.03 42.61 -20.39
N PRO A 13 17.67 42.50 -20.17
CA PRO A 13 16.88 42.95 -19.00
C PRO A 13 15.65 42.10 -18.58
N GLN A 14 15.13 42.47 -17.41
CA GLN A 14 13.85 42.10 -16.79
C GLN A 14 12.64 42.68 -17.56
N PRO A 15 11.51 41.97 -17.68
CA PRO A 15 10.19 42.56 -17.95
C PRO A 15 9.26 42.56 -16.71
N PRO A 16 8.15 43.33 -16.75
CA PRO A 16 7.58 43.99 -15.57
C PRO A 16 6.55 43.16 -14.78
N LEU A 17 6.41 43.55 -13.49
CA LEU A 17 5.22 43.28 -12.67
C LEU A 17 3.96 43.79 -13.39
N ALA A 18 3.06 42.87 -13.72
CA ALA A 18 1.67 43.17 -14.02
C ALA A 18 0.81 42.63 -12.87
N GLU A 19 0.14 43.55 -12.20
CA GLU A 19 -0.88 43.25 -11.20
C GLU A 19 -2.18 42.82 -11.88
N MET A 20 -2.95 42.06 -11.11
CA MET A 20 -4.41 42.06 -11.02
C MET A 20 -5.20 40.86 -11.60
N GLU A 21 -6.12 40.42 -10.74
CA GLU A 21 -7.37 39.69 -10.99
C GLU A 21 -7.34 38.16 -10.97
N GLY A 22 -7.58 37.65 -9.76
CA GLY A 22 -8.91 37.11 -9.47
C GLY A 22 -9.30 35.89 -10.29
N THR A 23 -8.84 34.72 -9.85
CA THR A 23 -9.72 33.55 -9.78
C THR A 23 -9.46 32.89 -8.44
N GLY A 24 -10.49 32.85 -7.61
CA GLY A 24 -10.51 31.92 -6.49
C GLY A 24 -10.40 30.54 -7.07
N ALA A 25 -9.18 30.02 -7.15
CA ALA A 25 -8.97 28.59 -7.14
C ALA A 25 -9.57 28.14 -5.81
N GLN A 26 -10.82 27.69 -5.88
CA GLN A 26 -11.30 26.69 -4.96
C GLN A 26 -10.22 25.61 -5.03
N VAL A 27 -9.37 25.57 -4.01
CA VAL A 27 -8.71 24.34 -3.64
C VAL A 27 -9.86 23.39 -3.43
N GLU A 28 -10.17 22.61 -4.47
CA GLU A 28 -10.82 21.34 -4.26
C GLU A 28 -9.91 20.67 -3.25
N GLU A 29 -10.38 20.62 -2.00
CA GLU A 29 -9.83 19.71 -1.02
C GLU A 29 -10.00 18.34 -1.65
N VAL A 30 -8.97 17.91 -2.37
CA VAL A 30 -8.78 16.52 -2.75
C VAL A 30 -8.84 15.81 -1.42
N ASP A 31 -9.93 15.07 -1.21
CA ASP A 31 -10.17 14.25 -0.05
C ASP A 31 -8.86 13.50 0.24
N SER A 32 -8.14 14.01 1.22
CA SER A 32 -6.86 13.46 1.62
C SER A 32 -7.19 12.26 2.48
N GLY A 33 -7.59 11.18 1.80
CA GLY A 33 -8.08 9.96 2.43
C GLY A 33 -7.21 9.60 3.64
N GLU A 34 -7.87 9.24 4.73
CA GLU A 34 -7.29 9.15 6.06
C GLU A 34 -5.96 8.37 6.02
N THR A 35 -4.89 8.98 6.53
CA THR A 35 -3.61 8.29 6.70
C THR A 35 -3.64 7.53 8.02
N MET A 36 -3.41 6.23 7.93
CA MET A 36 -3.42 5.29 9.02
C MET A 36 -2.02 4.73 9.23
N ASP A 37 -1.41 5.09 10.35
CA ASP A 37 -0.13 4.56 10.80
C ASP A 37 -0.34 3.59 11.96
N GLY A 38 0.44 2.52 12.01
CA GLY A 38 0.31 1.57 13.11
C GLY A 38 1.18 0.33 12.99
N VAL A 39 0.75 -0.72 13.69
CA VAL A 39 1.46 -1.99 13.77
C VAL A 39 0.55 -3.09 13.24
N ALA A 40 1.07 -3.89 12.32
CA ALA A 40 0.40 -5.08 11.83
C ALA A 40 1.04 -6.35 12.39
N SER A 41 0.19 -7.35 12.64
CA SER A 41 0.59 -8.74 12.89
C SER A 41 -0.06 -9.60 11.82
N ILE A 42 0.76 -10.19 10.96
CA ILE A 42 0.34 -10.93 9.77
C ILE A 42 0.87 -12.36 9.87
N ALA A 43 -0.02 -13.33 9.86
CA ALA A 43 0.29 -14.73 9.61
C ALA A 43 0.41 -14.97 8.11
N LEU A 44 1.54 -15.52 7.68
CA LEU A 44 1.80 -15.97 6.31
C LEU A 44 1.62 -17.48 6.27
N LEU A 45 0.64 -17.93 5.50
CA LEU A 45 0.36 -19.36 5.33
C LEU A 45 1.30 -19.95 4.26
N PRO A 46 1.60 -21.27 4.32
CA PRO A 46 2.38 -21.95 3.29
C PRO A 46 1.78 -21.82 1.88
N SER A 47 0.46 -21.66 1.78
CA SER A 47 -0.26 -21.41 0.52
C SER A 47 0.06 -20.04 -0.11
N GLY A 48 0.72 -19.14 0.63
CA GLY A 48 0.93 -17.74 0.25
C GLY A 48 -0.23 -16.82 0.56
N ALA A 49 -1.31 -17.33 1.15
CA ALA A 49 -2.35 -16.51 1.75
C ALA A 49 -1.82 -15.81 3.00
N ILE A 50 -2.39 -14.66 3.31
CA ILE A 50 -2.04 -13.90 4.51
C ILE A 50 -3.30 -13.61 5.32
N SER A 51 -3.17 -13.60 6.64
CA SER A 51 -4.27 -13.25 7.54
C SER A 51 -3.69 -12.55 8.76
N GLY A 52 -4.33 -11.49 9.24
CA GLY A 52 -3.73 -10.69 10.29
C GLY A 52 -4.62 -9.58 10.79
N HIS A 53 -4.01 -8.71 11.58
CA HIS A 53 -4.64 -7.51 12.11
C HIS A 53 -3.69 -6.33 11.97
N PHE A 54 -4.25 -5.16 11.71
CA PHE A 54 -3.57 -3.88 11.73
C PHE A 54 -4.17 -3.01 12.82
N ILE A 55 -3.34 -2.57 13.77
CA ILE A 55 -3.75 -1.68 14.85
C ILE A 55 -3.27 -0.29 14.52
N ARG A 56 -4.21 0.60 14.18
CA ARG A 56 -3.95 2.02 13.95
C ARG A 56 -3.61 2.70 15.28
N LEU A 57 -2.64 3.60 15.23
CA LEU A 57 -2.20 4.41 16.35
C LEU A 57 -2.49 5.89 16.07
N PRO A 58 -2.77 6.70 17.12
CA PRO A 58 -2.80 6.34 18.53
C PRO A 58 -4.16 5.78 19.01
N ASP A 59 -5.19 5.80 18.17
CA ASP A 59 -6.59 5.49 18.55
C ASP A 59 -6.87 4.00 18.81
N SER A 60 -5.90 3.12 18.51
CA SER A 60 -5.97 1.68 18.75
C SER A 60 -7.14 1.00 18.03
N VAL A 61 -7.56 1.55 16.89
CA VAL A 61 -8.58 0.91 16.04
C VAL A 61 -7.96 -0.31 15.36
N CYS A 62 -8.65 -1.44 15.44
CA CYS A 62 -8.18 -2.71 14.88
C CYS A 62 -8.91 -3.02 13.57
N TYR A 63 -8.13 -3.22 12.52
CA TYR A 63 -8.57 -3.66 11.20
C TYR A 63 -8.15 -5.10 10.97
N GLY A 64 -9.02 -5.89 10.34
CA GLY A 64 -8.68 -7.22 9.84
C GLY A 64 -7.91 -7.11 8.53
N LEU A 65 -6.94 -7.98 8.34
CA LEU A 65 -6.23 -8.15 7.08
C LEU A 65 -6.44 -9.57 6.58
N GLN A 66 -6.93 -9.73 5.36
CA GLN A 66 -7.07 -11.02 4.71
C GLN A 66 -6.58 -10.93 3.28
N GLY A 67 -5.59 -11.72 2.91
CA GLY A 67 -5.00 -11.68 1.58
C GLY A 67 -4.97 -13.04 0.92
N THR A 68 -5.30 -13.07 -0.37
CA THR A 68 -5.20 -14.26 -1.21
C THR A 68 -4.21 -14.03 -2.34
N PRO A 69 -3.30 -14.98 -2.61
CA PRO A 69 -2.35 -14.85 -3.69
C PRO A 69 -3.10 -14.92 -5.03
N ILE A 70 -2.74 -14.01 -5.94
CA ILE A 70 -3.23 -14.02 -7.31
C ILE A 70 -2.26 -14.87 -8.13
N SER A 71 -2.78 -15.86 -8.86
CA SER A 71 -1.97 -16.64 -9.80
C SER A 71 -1.66 -15.76 -11.01
N CYS A 72 -0.39 -15.65 -11.36
CA CYS A 72 0.08 -14.95 -12.55
C CYS A 72 1.27 -15.71 -13.13
N GLU A 73 1.40 -15.74 -14.47
CA GLU A 73 2.63 -16.25 -15.09
C GLU A 73 3.81 -15.37 -14.65
N ARG A 74 4.81 -15.99 -14.01
CA ARG A 74 5.97 -15.31 -13.46
C ARG A 74 6.68 -14.54 -14.56
N GLU A 75 6.75 -13.22 -14.45
CA GLU A 75 7.71 -12.45 -15.22
C GLU A 75 9.12 -12.83 -14.69
N CYS A 76 9.90 -13.58 -15.48
CA CYS A 76 11.20 -14.14 -15.09
C CYS A 76 12.25 -13.11 -14.59
N SER A 77 11.96 -11.81 -14.68
CA SER A 77 12.78 -10.72 -14.16
C SER A 77 12.53 -10.40 -12.68
N ARG A 78 11.38 -10.78 -12.12
CA ARG A 78 11.01 -10.53 -10.72
C ARG A 78 11.36 -11.79 -9.90
N GLY A 79 12.06 -11.60 -8.78
CA GLY A 79 12.59 -12.69 -7.95
C GLY A 79 11.53 -13.72 -7.52
N GLU A 80 11.97 -14.91 -7.11
CA GLU A 80 11.07 -16.02 -6.74
C GLU A 80 10.14 -15.70 -5.55
N ASP A 81 10.51 -14.69 -4.75
CA ASP A 81 9.80 -14.20 -3.58
C ASP A 81 8.69 -13.19 -3.89
N TYR A 82 8.54 -12.77 -5.15
CA TYR A 82 7.51 -11.83 -5.60
C TYR A 82 6.14 -12.51 -5.74
N ARG A 83 5.10 -11.90 -5.15
CA ARG A 83 3.69 -12.33 -5.27
C ARG A 83 2.77 -11.12 -5.34
N LEU A 84 1.66 -11.23 -6.06
CA LEU A 84 0.53 -10.31 -5.85
C LEU A 84 -0.47 -10.91 -4.89
N ILE A 85 -0.97 -10.07 -4.00
CA ILE A 85 -1.97 -10.42 -3.01
C ILE A 85 -3.18 -9.52 -3.23
N LYS A 86 -4.34 -10.13 -3.46
CA LYS A 86 -5.63 -9.47 -3.30
C LYS A 86 -5.88 -9.33 -1.80
N LEU A 87 -5.69 -8.13 -1.27
CA LEU A 87 -5.74 -7.81 0.15
C LEU A 87 -7.05 -7.11 0.50
N SER A 88 -7.82 -7.73 1.39
CA SER A 88 -8.98 -7.17 2.05
C SER A 88 -8.57 -6.52 3.38
N ILE A 89 -8.88 -5.24 3.52
CA ILE A 89 -8.77 -4.46 4.76
C ILE A 89 -10.17 -4.31 5.33
N ILE A 90 -10.40 -4.89 6.51
CA ILE A 90 -11.73 -5.05 7.08
C ILE A 90 -11.85 -4.17 8.32
N ASP A 91 -12.77 -3.22 8.30
CA ASP A 91 -13.20 -2.48 9.47
C ASP A 91 -14.36 -3.22 10.15
N PHE A 92 -14.05 -3.94 11.23
CA PHE A 92 -15.05 -4.68 12.00
C PHE A 92 -16.06 -3.77 12.73
N LYS A 93 -15.67 -2.54 13.06
CA LYS A 93 -16.51 -1.60 13.80
C LYS A 93 -17.63 -1.07 12.90
N ASN A 94 -17.27 -0.64 11.70
CA ASN A 94 -18.21 -0.10 10.73
C ASN A 94 -18.77 -1.17 9.78
N LYS A 95 -18.27 -2.42 9.86
CA LYS A 95 -18.61 -3.56 9.00
C LYS A 95 -18.37 -3.24 7.52
N ARG A 96 -17.24 -2.59 7.25
CA ARG A 96 -16.81 -2.21 5.90
C ARG A 96 -15.57 -2.99 5.51
N GLU A 97 -15.40 -3.21 4.21
CA GLU A 97 -14.26 -3.91 3.65
C GLU A 97 -13.80 -3.15 2.42
N LYS A 98 -12.49 -2.88 2.33
CA LYS A 98 -11.86 -2.42 1.11
C LYS A 98 -10.93 -3.49 0.58
N VAL A 99 -11.04 -3.75 -0.72
CA VAL A 99 -10.18 -4.71 -1.40
C VAL A 99 -9.20 -3.96 -2.28
N VAL A 100 -7.91 -4.16 -2.04
CA VAL A 100 -6.81 -3.64 -2.85
C VAL A 100 -5.95 -4.79 -3.36
N VAL A 101 -5.02 -4.48 -4.27
CA VAL A 101 -4.03 -5.43 -4.75
C VAL A 101 -2.66 -4.87 -4.43
N VAL A 102 -1.81 -5.69 -3.81
CA VAL A 102 -0.50 -5.29 -3.30
C VAL A 102 0.56 -6.28 -3.75
N GLU A 103 1.80 -5.80 -3.86
CA GLU A 103 2.96 -6.66 -4.00
C GLU A 103 3.39 -7.18 -2.63
N CYS A 104 3.72 -8.46 -2.55
CA CYS A 104 4.33 -9.09 -1.41
C CYS A 104 5.71 -9.64 -1.82
N ARG A 105 6.75 -9.32 -1.04
CA ARG A 105 8.14 -9.77 -1.25
C ARG A 105 8.77 -10.22 0.06
N GLY A 106 9.91 -10.90 0.03
CA GLY A 106 10.73 -11.20 1.22
C GLY A 106 10.52 -12.58 1.85
N HIS A 107 9.88 -13.52 1.15
CA HIS A 107 9.59 -14.89 1.62
C HIS A 107 9.03 -14.93 3.05
N ASP A 108 9.90 -15.22 4.03
CA ASP A 108 9.50 -15.38 5.43
C ASP A 108 9.44 -14.04 6.19
N ALA A 109 10.14 -13.02 5.71
CA ALA A 109 10.12 -11.65 6.22
C ALA A 109 9.42 -10.75 5.18
N ALA A 110 8.09 -10.85 5.16
CA ALA A 110 7.26 -10.20 4.17
C ALA A 110 7.34 -8.67 4.23
N ARG A 111 7.26 -8.09 3.04
CA ARG A 111 7.03 -6.66 2.81
C ARG A 111 5.85 -6.53 1.86
N LEU A 112 4.88 -5.68 2.22
CA LEU A 112 3.76 -5.35 1.35
C LEU A 112 3.95 -3.92 0.83
N GLN A 113 3.72 -3.70 -0.45
CA GLN A 113 3.84 -2.38 -1.09
C GLN A 113 2.81 -2.21 -2.20
N ASN A 114 2.58 -0.97 -2.62
CA ASN A 114 1.86 -0.67 -3.87
C ASN A 114 2.49 -1.40 -5.06
N ILE A 115 1.70 -1.56 -6.11
CA ILE A 115 2.19 -2.06 -7.39
C ILE A 115 2.90 -0.91 -8.11
N ASP A 116 4.23 -0.97 -8.16
CA ASP A 116 5.05 0.06 -8.81
C ASP A 116 4.94 0.00 -10.34
N HIS A 117 4.83 -1.20 -10.91
CA HIS A 117 4.74 -1.44 -12.35
C HIS A 117 3.88 -2.66 -12.66
N LEU A 118 2.79 -2.45 -13.40
CA LEU A 118 1.95 -3.50 -14.00
C LEU A 118 2.49 -4.02 -15.35
N HIS A 119 3.63 -3.51 -15.82
CA HIS A 119 4.22 -3.96 -17.08
C HIS A 119 4.56 -5.46 -17.03
N GLY A 120 4.14 -6.21 -18.04
CA GLY A 120 4.37 -7.66 -18.17
C GLY A 120 3.26 -8.55 -17.63
N TRP A 121 2.18 -7.96 -17.10
CA TRP A 121 1.06 -8.69 -16.51
C TRP A 121 -0.01 -9.00 -17.56
N GLU A 122 -0.72 -10.11 -17.33
CA GLU A 122 -1.90 -10.47 -18.11
C GLU A 122 -2.99 -9.38 -17.97
N ASP A 123 -3.70 -9.12 -19.06
CA ASP A 123 -4.70 -8.04 -19.15
C ASP A 123 -5.82 -8.18 -18.10
N ASP A 124 -6.09 -9.39 -17.64
CA ASP A 124 -7.06 -9.68 -16.58
C ASP A 124 -6.60 -9.22 -15.20
N ILE A 125 -5.30 -9.29 -14.90
CA ILE A 125 -4.74 -8.76 -13.65
C ILE A 125 -4.62 -7.25 -13.70
N VAL A 126 -4.18 -6.70 -14.83
CA VAL A 126 -4.17 -5.25 -15.05
C VAL A 126 -5.59 -4.71 -14.88
N GLY A 127 -6.57 -5.33 -15.54
CA GLY A 127 -7.98 -4.98 -15.40
C GLY A 127 -8.51 -5.13 -13.97
N LEU A 128 -8.09 -6.16 -13.21
CA LEU A 128 -8.46 -6.32 -11.80
C LEU A 128 -7.92 -5.18 -10.94
N VAL A 129 -6.65 -4.80 -11.13
CA VAL A 129 -6.00 -3.72 -10.38
C VAL A 129 -6.64 -2.39 -10.76
N GLU A 130 -6.77 -2.08 -12.05
CA GLU A 130 -7.40 -0.84 -12.53
C GLU A 130 -8.86 -0.72 -12.06
N LYS A 131 -9.64 -1.81 -12.12
CA LYS A 131 -11.03 -1.84 -11.62
C LYS A 131 -11.12 -1.63 -10.12
N LYS A 132 -10.16 -2.16 -9.34
CA LYS A 132 -10.17 -2.05 -7.87
C LYS A 132 -9.58 -0.75 -7.34
N HIS A 133 -8.66 -0.14 -8.09
CA HIS A 133 -7.93 1.05 -7.66
C HIS A 133 -8.50 2.33 -8.29
N GLY A 134 -9.16 2.22 -9.45
CA GLY A 134 -9.69 3.36 -10.20
C GLY A 134 -8.60 4.42 -10.46
N ASN A 135 -8.98 5.70 -10.40
CA ASN A 135 -8.04 6.83 -10.39
C ASN A 135 -7.56 7.18 -8.97
N GLN A 136 -7.92 6.40 -7.95
CA GLN A 136 -7.68 6.76 -6.56
C GLN A 136 -6.24 6.40 -6.17
N LYS A 137 -5.46 7.44 -5.90
CA LYS A 137 -4.07 7.30 -5.49
C LYS A 137 -4.03 6.93 -4.00
N PHE A 138 -4.04 5.65 -3.70
CA PHE A 138 -3.81 5.12 -2.35
C PHE A 138 -2.33 4.71 -2.18
N SER A 139 -1.87 4.64 -0.94
CA SER A 139 -0.55 4.12 -0.56
C SER A 139 -0.72 3.05 0.50
N ILE A 140 0.08 2.00 0.41
CA ILE A 140 0.17 0.94 1.41
C ILE A 140 1.61 0.46 1.52
N SER A 141 2.08 0.33 2.75
CA SER A 141 3.38 -0.26 3.04
C SER A 141 3.30 -1.09 4.32
N PHE A 142 3.96 -2.24 4.30
CA PHE A 142 4.23 -3.05 5.48
C PHE A 142 5.68 -3.53 5.40
N GLU A 143 6.36 -3.50 6.53
CA GLU A 143 7.70 -4.06 6.67
C GLU A 143 7.79 -4.91 7.94
N CYS A 144 8.13 -6.19 7.77
CA CYS A 144 8.36 -7.08 8.90
C CYS A 144 9.57 -6.62 9.73
N GLU A 145 9.33 -6.31 11.01
CA GLU A 145 10.38 -5.99 11.99
C GLU A 145 10.67 -7.19 12.92
N THR A 146 9.70 -8.09 13.09
CA THR A 146 9.83 -9.30 13.93
C THR A 146 9.18 -10.49 13.23
N LEU A 147 9.98 -11.53 13.01
CA LEU A 147 9.54 -12.80 12.44
C LEU A 147 9.47 -13.86 13.56
N LYS A 148 8.34 -14.55 13.64
CA LYS A 148 8.14 -15.72 14.50
C LYS A 148 7.84 -16.94 13.64
N ALA A 149 8.50 -18.05 13.93
CA ALA A 149 8.31 -19.33 13.28
C ALA A 149 8.07 -20.43 14.33
N ASP A 150 7.64 -21.59 13.86
CA ASP A 150 7.43 -22.81 14.65
C ASP A 150 6.61 -22.52 15.93
N LYS A 151 7.11 -22.97 17.09
CA LYS A 151 6.48 -22.81 18.39
C LYS A 151 6.14 -21.34 18.71
N ALA A 152 7.02 -20.40 18.36
CA ALA A 152 6.76 -18.99 18.65
C ALA A 152 5.63 -18.40 17.77
N ALA A 153 5.46 -18.91 16.56
CA ALA A 153 4.34 -18.58 15.70
C ALA A 153 3.05 -19.19 16.24
N GLU A 154 3.03 -20.48 16.56
CA GLU A 154 1.86 -21.19 17.10
C GLU A 154 1.37 -20.60 18.44
N GLU A 155 2.29 -20.23 19.34
CA GLU A 155 1.93 -19.52 20.58
C GLU A 155 1.30 -18.14 20.30
N HIS A 156 1.73 -17.46 19.24
CA HIS A 156 1.13 -16.18 18.85
C HIS A 156 -0.25 -16.39 18.19
N ILE A 157 -0.34 -17.33 17.25
CA ILE A 157 -1.56 -17.66 16.51
C ILE A 157 -2.66 -18.13 17.48
N SER A 158 -2.34 -19.03 18.41
CA SER A 158 -3.31 -19.52 19.39
C SER A 158 -3.93 -18.42 20.26
N LYS A 159 -3.18 -17.34 20.50
CA LYS A 159 -3.65 -16.20 21.30
C LYS A 159 -4.42 -15.16 20.50
N TYR A 160 -3.99 -14.87 19.27
CA TYR A 160 -4.46 -13.70 18.51
C TYR A 160 -5.19 -14.03 17.21
N MET A 161 -4.96 -15.22 16.63
CA MET A 161 -5.53 -15.67 15.37
C MET A 161 -5.91 -17.17 15.43
N PRO A 162 -6.74 -17.61 16.39
CA PRO A 162 -6.91 -19.03 16.71
C PRO A 162 -7.46 -19.88 15.56
N ASN A 163 -8.09 -19.25 14.57
CA ASN A 163 -8.59 -19.92 13.36
C ASN A 163 -7.47 -20.46 12.45
N LEU A 164 -6.21 -20.07 12.68
CA LEU A 164 -5.05 -20.49 11.90
C LEU A 164 -4.16 -21.52 12.62
N ASN A 165 -4.57 -22.01 13.79
CA ASN A 165 -3.80 -22.98 14.56
C ASN A 165 -3.49 -24.24 13.73
N GLY A 166 -2.23 -24.68 13.75
CA GLY A 166 -1.80 -25.90 13.04
C GLY A 166 -1.83 -25.80 11.52
N LEU A 167 -1.85 -24.58 10.96
CA LEU A 167 -1.70 -24.35 9.52
C LEU A 167 -0.25 -24.06 9.11
N ASP A 168 0.71 -24.30 9.99
CA ASP A 168 2.15 -24.09 9.79
C ASP A 168 2.47 -22.67 9.29
N ALA A 169 1.72 -21.69 9.79
CA ALA A 169 1.90 -20.29 9.41
C ALA A 169 3.03 -19.66 10.23
N ILE A 170 3.83 -18.82 9.58
CA ILE A 170 4.79 -17.93 10.25
C ILE A 170 4.11 -16.59 10.54
N VAL A 171 4.57 -15.87 11.56
CA VAL A 171 4.00 -14.58 11.94
C VAL A 171 5.02 -13.46 11.74
N ASN A 172 4.63 -12.43 11.01
CA ASN A 172 5.38 -11.20 10.82
C ASN A 172 4.70 -10.07 11.57
N ILE A 173 5.45 -9.36 12.40
CA ILE A 173 4.99 -8.18 13.13
C ILE A 173 5.85 -7.00 12.69
N GLY A 174 5.23 -5.88 12.38
CA GLY A 174 5.97 -4.70 11.95
C GLY A 174 5.08 -3.50 11.66
N LYS A 175 5.73 -2.44 11.20
CA LYS A 175 5.04 -1.18 10.88
C LYS A 175 4.22 -1.34 9.62
N MET A 176 3.05 -0.73 9.65
CA MET A 176 2.18 -0.62 8.50
C MET A 176 1.67 0.81 8.38
N ASN A 177 1.70 1.33 7.15
CA ASN A 177 1.11 2.61 6.78
C ASN A 177 0.13 2.38 5.62
N ILE A 178 -1.04 3.00 5.71
CA ILE A 178 -2.07 2.97 4.69
C ILE A 178 -2.57 4.41 4.53
N SER A 179 -2.67 4.94 3.32
CA SER A 179 -3.24 6.27 3.07
C SER A 179 -4.03 6.30 1.78
N GLY A 180 -4.95 7.28 1.64
CA GLY A 180 -5.76 7.41 0.44
C GLY A 180 -6.79 6.28 0.24
N ILE A 181 -6.99 5.42 1.24
CA ILE A 181 -8.10 4.46 1.28
C ILE A 181 -9.22 5.08 2.09
N ASN A 182 -10.31 5.45 1.41
CA ASN A 182 -11.55 5.74 2.10
C ASN A 182 -12.31 4.42 2.33
N LEU A 183 -12.38 4.00 3.60
CA LEU A 183 -13.16 2.83 4.00
C LEU A 183 -14.67 3.11 4.02
N ASP A 184 -15.08 4.37 3.89
CA ASP A 184 -16.48 4.77 3.90
C ASP A 184 -17.15 4.72 2.51
N ASP A 185 -16.35 4.67 1.46
CA ASP A 185 -16.82 4.53 0.08
C ASP A 185 -17.12 3.05 -0.19
N GLU A 186 -18.39 2.73 -0.47
CA GLU A 186 -18.76 1.40 -0.94
C GLU A 186 -18.13 1.15 -2.32
N ASP A 187 -17.46 -0.01 -2.49
CA ASP A 187 -17.14 -0.51 -3.82
C ASP A 187 -18.49 -0.73 -4.55
N GLU A 188 -18.84 0.13 -5.51
CA GLU A 188 -20.02 -0.03 -6.37
C GLU A 188 -20.06 -1.48 -6.87
N PRO A 189 -21.19 -2.21 -6.68
CA PRO A 189 -21.29 -3.60 -7.10
C PRO A 189 -21.10 -3.63 -8.61
N SER A 190 -20.05 -4.30 -9.08
CA SER A 190 -19.88 -4.48 -10.51
C SER A 190 -21.08 -5.27 -11.03
N ARG A 191 -21.95 -4.58 -11.75
CA ARG A 191 -22.97 -5.21 -12.60
C ARG A 191 -22.21 -5.96 -13.68
N ASP A 192 -21.95 -7.23 -13.42
CA ASP A 192 -21.60 -8.17 -14.47
C ASP A 192 -22.84 -8.24 -15.38
N ASN A 193 -22.70 -7.67 -16.58
CA ASN A 193 -23.70 -7.66 -17.65
C ASN A 193 -23.23 -8.62 -18.75
#